data_AF-A0A7W0F7Z5-F1
#
_entry.id   AF-A0A7W0F7Z5-F1
#
_cell.length_a   1.000
_cell.length_b   1.000
_cell.length_c   1.000
_cell.angle_alpha   90.00
_cell.angle_beta   90.00
_cell.angle_gamma   90.00
#
_symmetry.space_group_name_H-M   'P 1'
#
loop_
_entity.id
_entity.type
_entity.pdbx_description
1 polymer ?
#
loop_
_entity_poly.entity_id
_entity_poly.type
_entity_poly.pdbx_seq_one_letter_code
_entity_poly.pdbx_strand_id
1 'polypeptide(L)'
;MGKVIAIDGPSGAGKGTIAKLLAGKLGFSYLDTGALYRAVALTLREKGVEPDDSDEKILAVLKCITITFKDGKIFLKENSQLSTLNSQLPDGRDVSELIRSTETGHYSSVFSARKVIRDFL
;
A
#
# COMPACT_ATOMS: atom_id res chain seq x y z
N MET A 1 18.82 -18.12 3.40
CA MET A 1 18.81 -16.66 3.21
C MET A 1 18.38 -16.39 1.77
N GLY A 2 17.21 -15.81 1.54
CA GLY A 2 16.73 -15.52 0.18
C GLY A 2 17.47 -14.33 -0.43
N LYS A 3 17.58 -14.25 -1.76
CA LYS A 3 18.09 -13.07 -2.46
C LYS A 3 16.95 -12.05 -2.61
N VAL A 4 17.26 -10.76 -2.46
CA VAL A 4 16.34 -9.64 -2.71
C VAL A 4 16.91 -8.80 -3.84
N ILE A 5 16.06 -8.40 -4.79
CA ILE A 5 16.43 -7.54 -5.93
C ILE A 5 15.59 -6.26 -5.82
N ALA A 6 16.25 -5.12 -5.65
CA ALA A 6 15.62 -3.80 -5.70
C ALA A 6 15.76 -3.21 -7.11
N ILE A 7 14.70 -2.56 -7.62
CA ILE A 7 14.66 -1.92 -8.95
C ILE A 7 14.12 -0.51 -8.80
N ASP A 8 15.03 0.48 -8.84
CA ASP A 8 14.73 1.89 -8.61
C ASP A 8 14.88 2.74 -9.88
N GLY A 9 14.26 3.93 -9.89
CA GLY A 9 14.31 4.90 -10.99
C GLY A 9 13.05 5.78 -11.07
N PRO A 10 12.98 6.73 -12.02
CA PRO A 10 11.91 7.73 -12.08
C PRO A 10 10.53 7.14 -12.40
N SER A 11 9.45 7.84 -12.03
CA SER A 11 8.09 7.43 -12.38
C SER A 11 7.92 7.30 -13.90
N GLY A 12 7.09 6.37 -14.36
CA GLY A 12 6.86 6.12 -15.79
C GLY A 12 7.95 5.35 -16.54
N ALA A 13 9.11 5.06 -15.92
CA ALA A 13 10.22 4.33 -16.57
C ALA A 13 9.97 2.82 -16.82
N GLY A 14 8.74 2.32 -16.63
CA GLY A 14 8.40 0.91 -16.86
C GLY A 14 8.93 -0.07 -15.81
N LYS A 15 9.44 0.40 -14.67
CA LYS A 15 10.07 -0.42 -13.61
C LYS A 15 9.18 -1.55 -13.12
N GLY A 16 7.91 -1.28 -12.81
CA GLY A 16 6.98 -2.31 -12.34
C GLY A 16 6.75 -3.40 -13.39
N THR A 17 6.69 -3.04 -14.66
CA THR A 17 6.56 -3.98 -15.78
C THR A 17 7.80 -4.87 -15.88
N ILE A 18 9.00 -4.28 -15.90
CA ILE A 18 10.27 -5.02 -15.98
C ILE A 18 10.46 -5.91 -14.74
N ALA A 19 10.17 -5.39 -13.55
CA ALA A 19 10.28 -6.11 -12.30
C ALA A 19 9.36 -7.34 -12.26
N LYS A 20 8.10 -7.20 -12.71
CA LYS A 20 7.14 -8.31 -12.79
C LYS A 20 7.60 -9.39 -13.78
N LEU A 21 8.11 -8.99 -14.94
CA LEU A 21 8.64 -9.92 -15.95
C LEU A 21 9.90 -10.65 -15.44
N LEU A 22 10.80 -9.92 -14.78
CA LEU A 22 12.03 -10.49 -14.22
C LEU A 22 11.70 -11.47 -13.09
N ALA A 23 10.77 -11.12 -12.21
CA ALA A 23 10.33 -11.96 -11.12
C ALA A 23 9.76 -13.30 -11.63
N GLY A 24 8.89 -13.27 -12.63
CA GLY A 24 8.36 -14.47 -13.27
C GLY A 24 9.45 -15.35 -13.92
N LYS A 25 10.45 -14.74 -14.56
CA LYS A 25 11.57 -15.48 -15.18
C LYS A 25 12.51 -16.11 -14.15
N LEU A 26 12.70 -15.48 -12.99
CA LEU A 26 13.64 -15.94 -11.97
C LEU A 26 12.97 -16.75 -10.85
N GLY A 27 11.64 -16.90 -10.86
CA GLY A 27 10.89 -17.54 -9.78
C GLY A 27 10.86 -16.71 -8.49
N PHE A 28 11.00 -15.39 -8.58
CA PHE A 28 10.90 -14.48 -7.43
C PHE A 28 9.46 -14.03 -7.22
N SER A 29 9.10 -13.74 -5.98
CA SER A 29 7.93 -12.92 -5.68
C SER A 29 8.21 -11.47 -6.06
N TYR A 30 7.23 -10.80 -6.65
CA TYR A 30 7.27 -9.37 -6.95
C TYR A 30 6.54 -8.59 -5.85
N LEU A 31 7.18 -7.53 -5.33
CA LEU A 31 6.56 -6.60 -4.39
C LEU A 31 6.62 -5.18 -4.95
N ASP A 32 5.48 -4.54 -5.12
CA ASP A 32 5.37 -3.12 -5.49
C ASP A 32 5.31 -2.29 -4.20
N THR A 33 6.46 -1.77 -3.75
CA THR A 33 6.52 -0.93 -2.55
C THR A 33 5.70 0.34 -2.71
N GLY A 34 5.60 0.90 -3.92
CA GLY A 34 4.76 2.06 -4.19
C GLY A 34 3.27 1.77 -3.98
N ALA A 35 2.84 0.55 -4.27
CA ALA A 35 1.47 0.12 -4.05
C ALA A 35 1.13 0.05 -2.54
N LEU A 36 2.08 -0.30 -1.68
CA LEU A 36 1.90 -0.24 -0.22
C LEU A 36 1.66 1.20 0.27
N TYR A 37 2.53 2.13 -0.14
CA TYR A 37 2.36 3.56 0.20
C TYR A 37 1.03 4.12 -0.30
N ARG A 38 0.60 3.73 -1.50
CA ARG A 38 -0.71 4.14 -2.05
C ARG A 38 -1.87 3.53 -1.27
N ALA A 39 -1.77 2.29 -0.80
CA ALA A 39 -2.79 1.67 0.03
C ALA A 39 -2.93 2.35 1.41
N VAL A 40 -1.80 2.73 2.01
CA VAL A 40 -1.80 3.54 3.25
C VAL A 40 -2.44 4.91 3.00
N ALA A 41 -2.03 5.61 1.94
CA ALA A 41 -2.58 6.91 1.60
C ALA A 41 -4.09 6.85 1.35
N LEU A 42 -4.56 5.85 0.61
CA LEU A 42 -5.99 5.60 0.39
C LEU A 42 -6.73 5.46 1.73
N THR A 43 -6.20 4.65 2.65
CA THR A 43 -6.82 4.47 3.98
C THR A 43 -6.91 5.77 4.75
N LEU A 44 -5.80 6.53 4.83
CA LEU A 44 -5.76 7.79 5.56
C LEU A 44 -6.78 8.78 4.99
N ARG A 45 -6.88 8.85 3.65
CA ARG A 45 -7.88 9.67 2.97
C ARG A 45 -9.32 9.22 3.24
N GLU A 46 -9.60 7.92 3.19
CA GLU A 46 -10.93 7.38 3.51
C GLU A 46 -11.34 7.64 4.96
N LYS A 47 -10.38 7.79 5.88
CA LYS A 47 -10.60 8.15 7.29
C LYS A 47 -10.54 9.66 7.56
N GLY A 48 -10.40 10.50 6.53
CA GLY A 48 -10.34 11.96 6.68
C GLY A 48 -9.10 12.44 7.45
N VAL A 49 -8.00 11.69 7.37
CA VAL A 49 -6.70 12.12 7.89
C VAL A 49 -5.99 12.93 6.84
N GLU A 50 -5.54 14.12 7.22
CA GLU A 50 -4.77 15.03 6.38
C GLU A 50 -3.26 14.87 6.64
N PRO A 51 -2.39 15.19 5.67
CA PRO A 51 -0.94 15.05 5.83
C PRO A 51 -0.34 15.80 7.03
N ASP A 52 -0.95 16.92 7.39
CA ASP A 52 -0.51 17.81 8.47
C ASP A 52 -1.11 17.44 9.83
N ASP A 53 -1.95 16.40 9.89
CA ASP A 53 -2.42 15.85 11.16
C ASP A 53 -1.26 15.28 11.99
N SER A 54 -1.47 15.19 13.31
CA SER A 54 -0.46 14.69 14.24
C SER A 54 -0.09 13.22 13.99
N ASP A 55 1.15 12.86 14.31
CA ASP A 55 1.65 11.49 14.15
C ASP A 55 0.80 10.48 14.95
N GLU A 56 0.26 10.89 16.10
CA GLU A 56 -0.62 10.05 16.91
C GLU A 56 -1.93 9.72 16.20
N LYS A 57 -2.54 10.70 15.53
CA LYS A 57 -3.78 10.51 14.75
C LYS A 57 -3.55 9.57 13.57
N ILE A 58 -2.43 9.75 12.87
CA ILE A 58 -2.00 8.87 11.78
C ILE A 58 -1.81 7.43 12.31
N LEU A 59 -1.03 7.25 13.38
CA LEU A 59 -0.77 5.94 13.98
C LEU A 59 -2.04 5.23 14.44
N ALA A 60 -3.00 5.96 14.99
CA ALA A 60 -4.27 5.38 15.41
C ALA A 60 -4.99 4.71 14.23
N VAL A 61 -5.00 5.34 13.05
CA VAL A 61 -5.57 4.76 11.83
C VAL A 61 -4.74 3.60 11.31
N LEU A 62 -3.41 3.74 11.25
CA LEU A 62 -2.52 2.68 10.76
C LEU A 62 -2.65 1.38 11.58
N LYS A 63 -2.76 1.48 12.91
CA LYS A 63 -2.97 0.33 13.79
C LYS A 63 -4.28 -0.41 13.55
N CYS A 64 -5.26 0.26 12.94
CA CYS A 64 -6.56 -0.31 12.64
C CYS A 64 -6.63 -0.99 11.28
N ILE A 65 -5.54 -1.01 10.50
CA ILE A 65 -5.52 -1.64 9.17
C ILE A 65 -4.49 -2.75 9.08
N THR A 66 -4.79 -3.70 8.19
CA THR A 66 -3.86 -4.74 7.74
C THR A 66 -3.80 -4.68 6.23
N ILE A 67 -2.58 -4.61 5.69
CA ILE A 67 -2.33 -4.59 4.24
C ILE A 67 -1.76 -5.94 3.85
N THR A 68 -2.43 -6.62 2.92
CA THR A 68 -2.00 -7.93 2.43
C THR A 68 -1.73 -7.85 0.94
N PHE A 69 -0.58 -8.39 0.52
CA PHE A 69 -0.25 -8.55 -0.88
C PHE A 69 -0.40 -10.01 -1.30
N LYS A 70 -1.22 -10.28 -2.31
CA LYS A 70 -1.48 -11.63 -2.82
C LYS A 70 -1.69 -11.59 -4.34
N ASP A 71 -0.95 -12.42 -5.06
CA ASP A 71 -1.06 -12.56 -6.53
C ASP A 71 -0.96 -11.24 -7.33
N GLY A 72 -0.14 -10.30 -6.87
CA GLY A 72 0.00 -9.00 -7.55
C GLY A 72 -1.11 -7.98 -7.22
N LYS A 73 -1.99 -8.33 -6.28
CA LYS A 73 -3.08 -7.49 -5.80
C LYS A 73 -2.84 -7.04 -4.37
N ILE A 74 -3.40 -5.89 -4.02
CA ILE A 74 -3.39 -5.36 -2.66
C ILE A 74 -4.78 -5.41 -2.07
N PHE A 75 -4.85 -6.00 -0.89
CA PHE A 75 -6.04 -6.09 -0.08
C PHE A 75 -5.86 -5.25 1.18
N LEU A 76 -6.89 -4.46 1.49
CA LEU A 76 -7.00 -3.71 2.74
C LEU A 76 -8.05 -4.38 3.61
N LYS A 77 -7.65 -4.71 4.84
CA LYS A 77 -8.54 -5.21 5.87
C LYS A 77 -8.56 -4.24 7.03
N GLU A 78 -9.75 -3.77 7.39
CA GLU A 78 -9.94 -3.00 8.61
C GLU A 78 -10.16 -3.96 9.78
N ASN A 79 -9.46 -3.69 10.89
CA ASN A 79 -9.55 -4.46 12.13
C ASN A 79 -10.59 -3.87 13.09
N SER A 80 -11.51 -3.02 12.60
CA SER A 80 -12.55 -2.41 13.42
C SER A 80 -13.68 -3.41 13.67
N GLN A 81 -14.15 -3.51 14.93
CA GLN A 81 -15.24 -4.41 15.30
C GLN A 81 -16.58 -4.10 14.58
N LEU A 82 -16.66 -2.97 13.88
CA LEU A 82 -17.87 -2.48 13.21
C LEU A 82 -17.89 -2.72 11.69
N SER A 83 -16.86 -3.35 11.09
CA SER A 83 -16.81 -3.56 9.64
C SER A 83 -17.61 -4.80 9.21
N THR A 84 -18.93 -4.77 9.38
CA THR A 84 -19.84 -5.86 9.01
C THR A 84 -19.94 -6.07 7.49
N LEU A 85 -19.54 -5.07 6.69
CA LEU A 85 -19.61 -5.11 5.22
C LEU A 85 -18.42 -5.84 4.56
N ASN A 86 -17.20 -5.72 5.12
CA ASN A 86 -15.99 -6.37 4.59
C ASN A 86 -15.65 -7.70 5.28
N SER A 87 -16.39 -8.04 6.35
CA SER A 87 -16.27 -9.29 7.11
C SER A 87 -16.48 -10.56 6.28
N GLN A 88 -17.01 -10.46 5.06
CA GLN A 88 -17.30 -11.61 4.20
C GLN A 88 -16.15 -11.97 3.25
N LEU A 89 -15.10 -11.13 3.15
CA LEU A 89 -13.92 -11.40 2.32
C LEU A 89 -12.77 -11.90 3.21
N PRO A 90 -12.32 -13.17 3.06
CA PRO A 90 -11.22 -13.73 3.86
C PRO A 90 -9.94 -12.89 3.77
N ASP A 91 -9.68 -12.34 2.58
CA ASP A 91 -8.47 -11.58 2.25
C ASP A 91 -8.59 -10.05 2.45
N GLY A 92 -9.81 -9.51 2.69
CA GLY A 92 -10.09 -8.07 2.76
C GLY A 92 -10.61 -7.44 1.46
N ARG A 93 -10.72 -6.11 1.39
CA ARG A 93 -11.18 -5.34 0.21
C ARG A 93 -10.04 -5.22 -0.80
N ASP A 94 -10.24 -5.71 -2.02
CA ASP A 94 -9.30 -5.49 -3.14
C ASP A 94 -9.30 -4.00 -3.50
N VAL A 95 -8.15 -3.35 -3.33
CA VAL A 95 -7.96 -1.92 -3.64
C VAL A 95 -6.99 -1.72 -4.79
N SER A 96 -6.60 -2.77 -5.51
CA SER A 96 -5.55 -2.75 -6.53
C SER A 96 -5.79 -1.73 -7.63
N GLU A 97 -7.05 -1.48 -8.01
CA GLU A 97 -7.43 -0.45 -8.98
C GLU A 97 -7.52 0.94 -8.34
N LEU A 98 -8.06 1.04 -7.12
CA LEU A 98 -8.22 2.32 -6.41
C LEU A 98 -6.87 2.98 -6.12
N ILE A 99 -5.86 2.18 -5.80
CA ILE A 99 -4.50 2.68 -5.55
C ILE A 99 -3.76 3.11 -6.81
N ARG A 100 -4.31 2.91 -8.01
CA ARG A 100 -3.73 3.38 -9.27
C ARG A 100 -4.25 4.75 -9.69
N SER A 101 -5.19 5.33 -8.94
CA SER A 101 -5.72 6.66 -9.24
C SER A 101 -4.63 7.74 -9.07
N THR A 102 -4.74 8.81 -9.87
CA THR A 102 -3.86 9.98 -9.78
C THR A 102 -3.90 10.61 -8.39
N GLU A 103 -5.09 10.67 -7.79
CA GLU A 103 -5.30 11.21 -6.44
C GLU A 103 -4.51 10.41 -5.40
N THR A 104 -4.68 9.09 -5.36
CA THR A 104 -3.95 8.23 -4.42
C THR A 104 -2.44 8.30 -4.66
N GLY A 105 -2.02 8.40 -5.92
CA GLY A 105 -0.62 8.64 -6.28
C GLY A 105 -0.06 9.91 -5.66
N HIS A 106 -0.77 11.04 -5.81
CA HIS A 106 -0.40 12.31 -5.21
C HIS A 106 -0.28 12.19 -3.68
N TYR A 107 -1.34 11.71 -3.00
CA TYR A 107 -1.32 11.57 -1.54
C TYR A 107 -0.24 10.60 -1.05
N SER A 108 0.06 9.53 -1.78
CA SER A 108 1.15 8.63 -1.40
C SER A 108 2.51 9.34 -1.36
N SER A 109 2.76 10.25 -2.30
CA SER A 109 3.98 11.06 -2.31
C SER A 109 4.03 11.99 -1.09
N VAL A 110 2.89 12.58 -0.73
CA VAL A 110 2.83 13.50 0.42
C VAL A 110 2.99 12.74 1.74
N PHE A 111 2.23 11.67 1.95
CA PHE A 111 2.28 10.88 3.19
C PHE A 111 3.61 10.14 3.39
N SER A 112 4.24 9.63 2.32
CA SER A 112 5.54 8.92 2.44
C SER A 112 6.69 9.79 2.98
N ALA A 113 6.56 11.12 2.92
CA ALA A 113 7.50 12.04 3.54
C ALA A 113 7.49 11.97 5.08
N ARG A 114 6.37 11.55 5.69
CA ARG A 114 6.22 11.43 7.14
C ARG A 114 6.92 10.17 7.63
N LYS A 115 7.82 10.31 8.63
CA LYS A 115 8.60 9.17 9.17
C LYS A 115 7.71 8.07 9.72
N VAL A 116 6.61 8.45 10.39
CA VAL A 116 5.63 7.54 10.96
C VAL A 116 5.03 6.55 9.95
N ILE A 117 4.86 6.97 8.69
CA ILE A 117 4.38 6.09 7.61
C ILE A 117 5.45 5.08 7.21
N ARG A 118 6.70 5.53 7.11
CA ARG A 118 7.84 4.67 6.74
C ARG A 118 8.20 3.67 7.82
N ASP A 119 8.00 4.02 9.09
CA ASP A 119 8.25 3.11 10.22
C ASP A 119 7.16 2.04 10.38
N PHE A 120 5.96 2.29 9.84
CA PHE A 120 4.83 1.34 9.90
C PHE A 120 4.92 0.24 8.84
N LEU A 121 5.50 0.54 7.68
CA LEU A 121 5.66 -0.38 6.54
C LEU A 121 6.92 -1.23 6.67
#